data_AF-A0A8I6X590-F1
#
_entry.id   AF-A0A8I6X590-F1
#
_cell.length_a   1.000
_cell.length_b   1.000
_cell.length_c   1.000
_cell.angle_alpha   90.00
_cell.angle_beta   90.00
_cell.angle_gamma   90.00
#
_symmetry.space_group_name_H-M   'P 1'
#
loop_
_entity.id
_entity.type
_entity.pdbx_description
1 polymer ?
#
loop_
_entity_poly.entity_id
_entity_poly.type
_entity_poly.pdbx_seq_one_letter_code
_entity_poly.pdbx_strand_id
1 'polypeptide(L)'
;MVSSGSSSFSPAIEEVDGVGIVQHSSEFYLPWESYSGLEFLSKNQCPGHGLVPARRVSWGGASSGRRFLGCPLDLPYECQWVVWVDPAPPLLVGLAFEDLHTEIESSWNKCHHLKKENIELARKNKALKKKLRERDEM
;
A
#
# COMPACT_ATOMS: atom_id res chain seq x y z
N MET A 1 -12.18 20.92 -47.10
CA MET A 1 -12.67 19.85 -46.20
C MET A 1 -11.51 19.46 -45.30
N VAL A 2 -11.56 19.90 -44.04
CA VAL A 2 -10.50 19.66 -43.04
C VAL A 2 -10.77 18.31 -42.38
N SER A 3 -9.94 17.31 -42.71
CA SER A 3 -9.96 16.00 -42.07
C SER A 3 -9.47 16.14 -40.64
N SER A 4 -10.39 16.02 -39.69
CA SER A 4 -10.10 16.00 -38.26
C SER A 4 -9.64 14.59 -37.89
N GLY A 5 -8.33 14.42 -37.68
CA GLY A 5 -7.77 13.20 -37.11
C GLY A 5 -8.07 13.16 -35.62
N SER A 6 -9.04 12.36 -35.21
CA SER A 6 -9.29 12.04 -33.80
C SER A 6 -8.21 11.08 -33.31
N SER A 7 -7.19 11.60 -32.61
CA SER A 7 -6.25 10.76 -31.87
C SER A 7 -6.98 10.13 -30.67
N SER A 8 -7.32 8.85 -30.78
CA SER A 8 -7.78 8.04 -29.67
C SER A 8 -6.64 7.90 -28.65
N PHE A 9 -6.71 8.67 -27.57
CA PHE A 9 -5.85 8.51 -26.41
C PHE A 9 -6.34 7.27 -25.65
N SER A 10 -5.78 6.10 -25.96
CA SER A 10 -5.95 4.93 -25.09
C SER A 10 -5.14 5.21 -23.83
N PRO A 11 -5.75 5.26 -22.63
CA PRO A 11 -4.96 5.32 -21.41
C PRO A 11 -4.20 3.99 -21.33
N ALA A 12 -2.88 4.05 -21.42
CA ALA A 12 -2.05 2.90 -21.10
C ALA A 12 -2.42 2.49 -19.68
N ILE A 13 -2.84 1.23 -19.52
CA ILE A 13 -2.97 0.62 -18.20
C ILE A 13 -1.52 0.39 -17.75
N GLU A 14 -0.91 1.40 -17.13
CA GLU A 14 0.31 1.20 -16.37
C GLU A 14 -0.04 0.30 -15.18
N GLU A 15 0.66 -0.83 -15.05
CA GLU A 15 0.50 -1.71 -13.90
C GLU A 15 0.89 -0.94 -12.63
N VAL A 16 0.08 -1.09 -11.58
CA VAL A 16 0.42 -0.52 -10.27
C VAL A 16 1.43 -1.43 -9.59
N ASP A 17 2.58 -0.87 -9.26
CA ASP A 17 3.58 -1.46 -8.39
C ASP A 17 3.18 -1.24 -6.92
N GLY A 18 2.25 -2.04 -6.41
CA GLY A 18 1.86 -2.03 -5.00
C GLY A 18 0.35 -2.03 -4.76
N VAL A 19 -0.04 -1.82 -3.50
CA VAL A 19 -1.45 -1.76 -3.08
C VAL A 19 -1.81 -0.30 -2.79
N GLY A 20 -2.94 0.17 -3.33
CA GLY A 20 -3.46 1.49 -2.99
C GLY A 20 -4.30 1.49 -1.74
N ILE A 21 -4.06 2.45 -0.85
CA ILE A 21 -4.92 2.72 0.30
C ILE A 21 -5.73 4.00 0.09
N VAL A 22 -6.99 4.00 0.54
CA VAL A 22 -7.79 5.23 0.61
C VAL A 22 -7.43 5.95 1.92
N GLN A 23 -6.86 7.16 1.81
CA GLN A 23 -6.52 7.95 2.98
C GLN A 23 -7.74 8.76 3.44
N HIS A 24 -8.53 8.19 4.37
CA HIS A 24 -9.73 8.85 4.91
C HIS A 24 -9.44 9.88 6.01
N SER A 25 -8.32 9.73 6.72
CA SER A 25 -7.91 10.65 7.80
C SER A 25 -6.40 10.59 7.99
N SER A 26 -5.79 11.73 8.30
CA SER A 26 -4.40 11.84 8.73
C SER A 26 -4.39 12.73 9.96
N GLU A 27 -3.57 12.40 10.95
CA GLU A 27 -3.38 13.24 12.16
C GLU A 27 -2.87 14.65 11.80
N PHE A 28 -2.30 14.80 10.60
CA PHE A 28 -1.81 16.06 10.04
C PHE A 28 -2.80 16.73 9.08
N TYR A 29 -3.97 16.11 8.83
CA TYR A 29 -4.99 16.61 7.91
C TYR A 29 -6.33 16.68 8.63
N LEU A 30 -6.74 17.88 9.03
CA LEU A 30 -8.10 18.12 9.55
C LEU A 30 -9.08 17.92 8.39
N PRO A 31 -9.87 16.83 8.36
CA PRO A 31 -10.83 16.64 7.30
C PRO A 31 -11.90 17.71 7.45
N TRP A 32 -12.23 18.39 6.36
CA TRP A 32 -13.54 19.03 6.29
C TRP A 32 -14.59 17.92 6.48
N GLU A 33 -15.67 18.17 7.22
CA GLU A 33 -16.75 17.18 7.49
C GLU A 33 -17.36 16.55 6.21
N SER A 34 -17.03 17.09 5.03
CA SER A 34 -17.44 16.63 3.71
C SER A 34 -16.41 15.76 2.96
N TYR A 35 -15.22 15.51 3.49
CA TYR A 35 -14.20 14.72 2.78
C TYR A 35 -14.45 13.22 2.90
N SER A 36 -14.97 12.62 1.82
CA SER A 36 -15.28 11.18 1.76
C SER A 36 -14.20 10.33 1.07
N GLY A 37 -13.11 10.94 0.58
CA GLY A 37 -12.10 10.27 -0.26
C GLY A 37 -12.56 9.98 -1.70
N LEU A 38 -13.82 10.29 -2.05
CA LEU A 38 -14.35 10.14 -3.40
C LEU A 38 -14.06 11.39 -4.25
N GLU A 39 -13.67 11.16 -5.51
CA GLU A 39 -13.31 12.22 -6.44
C GLU A 39 -14.52 12.63 -7.30
N PHE A 40 -15.51 13.30 -6.70
CA PHE A 40 -16.76 13.70 -7.37
C PHE A 40 -16.58 14.65 -8.56
N LEU A 41 -15.46 15.39 -8.60
CA LEU A 41 -15.14 16.30 -9.71
C LEU A 41 -14.49 15.58 -10.90
N SER A 42 -14.13 14.30 -10.73
CA SER A 42 -13.57 13.49 -11.80
C SER A 42 -14.65 13.14 -12.82
N LYS A 43 -14.28 13.17 -14.10
CA LYS A 43 -15.11 12.62 -15.18
C LYS A 43 -14.99 11.09 -15.28
N ASN A 44 -14.06 10.50 -14.52
CA ASN A 44 -13.81 9.08 -14.56
C ASN A 44 -14.80 8.33 -13.67
N GLN A 45 -15.15 7.12 -14.08
CA GLN A 45 -15.85 6.13 -13.28
C GLN A 45 -15.05 4.84 -13.35
N CYS A 46 -15.05 4.06 -12.27
CA CYS A 46 -14.39 2.77 -12.34
C CYS A 46 -15.15 1.85 -13.33
N PRO A 47 -14.48 1.27 -14.35
CA PRO A 47 -15.14 0.57 -15.44
C PRO A 47 -15.85 -0.71 -14.98
N GLY A 48 -15.42 -1.31 -13.88
CA GLY A 48 -16.06 -2.50 -13.33
C GLY A 48 -17.42 -2.24 -12.67
N HIS A 49 -17.64 -1.06 -12.09
CA HIS A 49 -18.84 -0.80 -11.25
C HIS A 49 -19.58 0.50 -11.57
N GLY A 50 -19.02 1.36 -12.44
CA GLY A 50 -19.61 2.67 -12.76
C GLY A 50 -19.62 3.67 -11.60
N LEU A 51 -18.91 3.37 -10.51
CA LEU A 51 -18.88 4.21 -9.30
C LEU A 51 -17.87 5.35 -9.43
N VAL A 52 -18.14 6.45 -8.72
CA VAL A 52 -17.20 7.56 -8.55
C VAL A 52 -15.91 7.03 -7.92
N PRO A 53 -14.75 7.29 -8.53
CA PRO A 53 -13.49 6.72 -8.06
C PRO A 53 -13.06 7.32 -6.73
N ALA A 54 -12.34 6.53 -5.94
CA ALA A 54 -11.68 7.00 -4.74
C ALA A 54 -10.26 7.48 -5.07
N ARG A 55 -9.84 8.57 -4.44
CA ARG A 55 -8.44 9.00 -4.46
C ARG A 55 -7.64 8.15 -3.47
N ARG A 56 -6.66 7.43 -4.00
CA ARG A 56 -5.79 6.50 -3.26
C ARG A 56 -4.34 6.95 -3.34
N VAL A 57 -3.53 6.43 -2.42
CA VAL A 57 -2.08 6.57 -2.41
C VAL A 57 -1.47 5.18 -2.57
N SER A 58 -0.55 5.02 -3.52
CA SER A 58 0.19 3.76 -3.68
C SER A 58 1.14 3.53 -2.53
N TRP A 59 1.05 2.33 -1.98
CA TRP A 59 1.99 1.78 -1.03
C TRP A 59 2.75 0.64 -1.71
N GLY A 60 4.06 0.84 -1.92
CA GLY A 60 4.92 -0.13 -2.56
C GLY A 60 5.62 0.43 -3.79
N GLY A 61 6.73 -0.23 -4.15
CA GLY A 61 7.45 0.00 -5.40
C GLY A 61 8.00 1.41 -5.62
N ALA A 62 8.37 1.68 -6.86
CA ALA A 62 8.80 2.96 -7.38
C ALA A 62 7.74 4.05 -7.31
N SER A 63 6.45 3.71 -7.28
CA SER A 63 5.35 4.69 -7.18
C SER A 63 5.00 5.06 -5.73
N SER A 64 5.80 4.70 -4.75
CA SER A 64 5.47 4.95 -3.34
C SER A 64 5.08 6.40 -3.05
N GLY A 65 3.92 6.59 -2.42
CA GLY A 65 3.39 7.90 -2.06
C GLY A 65 2.70 8.66 -3.20
N ARG A 66 2.69 8.11 -4.42
CA ARG A 66 2.04 8.70 -5.60
C ARG A 66 0.52 8.52 -5.52
N ARG A 67 -0.26 9.55 -5.90
CA ARG A 67 -1.73 9.47 -5.86
C ARG A 67 -2.31 8.94 -7.16
N PHE A 68 -3.35 8.14 -7.04
CA PHE A 68 -4.12 7.62 -8.15
C PHE A 68 -5.62 7.57 -7.86
N LEU A 69 -6.43 7.47 -8.92
CA LEU A 69 -7.85 7.16 -8.84
C LEU A 69 -8.04 5.67 -9.02
N GLY A 70 -8.71 5.05 -8.05
CA GLY A 70 -9.03 3.62 -8.06
C GLY A 70 -10.52 3.38 -7.85
N CYS A 71 -10.91 2.11 -7.90
CA CYS A 71 -12.26 1.72 -7.54
C CYS A 71 -12.52 2.07 -6.05
N PRO A 72 -13.71 2.58 -5.69
CA PRO A 72 -14.01 2.94 -4.30
C PRO A 72 -14.33 1.73 -3.41
N LEU A 73 -14.47 0.53 -3.98
CA LEU A 73 -14.72 -0.70 -3.22
C LEU A 73 -13.40 -1.27 -2.70
N ASP A 74 -13.47 -1.94 -1.54
CA ASP A 74 -12.35 -2.69 -0.99
C ASP A 74 -12.31 -4.13 -1.51
N LEU A 75 -11.16 -4.79 -1.34
CA LEU A 75 -10.99 -6.22 -1.65
C LEU A 75 -12.04 -7.06 -0.89
N PRO A 76 -12.60 -8.11 -1.53
CA PRO A 76 -12.28 -8.62 -2.86
C PRO A 76 -13.12 -8.01 -4.01
N TYR A 77 -13.96 -7.01 -3.73
CA TYR A 77 -14.90 -6.44 -4.70
C TYR A 77 -14.29 -5.32 -5.54
N GLU A 78 -13.07 -4.88 -5.23
CA GLU A 78 -12.33 -3.88 -5.99
C GLU A 78 -12.04 -4.35 -7.43
N CYS A 79 -12.29 -3.50 -8.43
CA CYS A 79 -11.81 -3.76 -9.78
C CYS A 79 -10.41 -3.16 -10.00
N GLN A 80 -9.58 -3.79 -10.81
CA GLN A 80 -8.15 -3.44 -11.02
C GLN A 80 -7.94 -2.21 -11.92
N TRP A 81 -8.86 -1.25 -11.91
CA TRP A 81 -8.74 -0.02 -12.69
C TRP A 81 -8.00 1.05 -11.91
N VAL A 82 -7.03 1.69 -12.58
CA VAL A 82 -6.20 2.74 -11.99
C VAL A 82 -5.94 3.85 -13.00
N VAL A 83 -5.97 5.10 -12.52
CA VAL A 83 -5.49 6.28 -13.25
C VAL A 83 -4.63 7.14 -12.34
N TRP A 84 -3.36 7.33 -12.70
CA TRP A 84 -2.44 8.17 -11.93
C TRP A 84 -2.82 9.66 -11.97
N VAL A 85 -2.80 10.30 -10.81
CA VAL A 85 -3.06 11.75 -10.67
C VAL A 85 -1.75 12.52 -10.71
N ASP A 86 -0.74 12.03 -9.98
CA ASP A 86 0.58 12.64 -9.93
C ASP A 86 1.46 12.08 -11.07
N PRO A 87 2.41 12.86 -11.60
CA PRO A 87 3.39 12.34 -12.57
C PRO A 87 4.26 11.24 -11.93
N ALA A 88 4.86 10.40 -12.77
CA ALA A 88 5.82 9.41 -12.31
C ALA A 88 7.01 10.12 -11.61
N PRO A 89 7.55 9.54 -10.53
CA PRO A 89 8.73 10.11 -9.90
C PRO A 89 9.93 10.06 -10.85
N PRO A 90 10.93 10.94 -10.65
CA PRO A 90 12.20 10.81 -11.35
C PRO A 90 12.81 9.42 -11.12
N LEU A 91 13.46 8.85 -12.15
CA LEU A 91 13.96 7.47 -12.14
C LEU A 91 14.76 7.13 -10.86
N LEU A 92 15.68 8.02 -10.46
CA LEU A 92 16.51 7.80 -9.27
C LEU A 92 15.70 7.72 -7.97
N VAL A 93 14.59 8.48 -7.90
CA VAL A 93 13.69 8.45 -6.74
C VAL A 93 12.88 7.16 -6.74
N GLY A 94 12.39 6.72 -7.90
CA GLY A 94 11.68 5.44 -8.04
C GLY A 94 12.55 4.26 -7.60
N LEU A 95 13.80 4.18 -8.09
CA LEU A 95 14.76 3.14 -7.69
C LEU A 95 15.03 3.17 -6.17
N ALA A 96 15.22 4.35 -5.60
CA ALA A 96 15.42 4.48 -4.15
C ALA A 96 14.21 3.98 -3.34
N PHE A 97 12.99 4.13 -3.85
CA PHE A 97 11.80 3.56 -3.22
C PHE A 97 11.75 2.03 -3.34
N GLU A 98 12.11 1.46 -4.49
CA GLU A 98 12.21 0.00 -4.66
C GLU A 98 13.23 -0.63 -3.70
N ASP A 99 14.42 -0.02 -3.60
CA ASP A 99 15.47 -0.44 -2.68
C ASP A 99 14.98 -0.39 -1.22
N LEU A 100 14.34 0.72 -0.84
CA LEU A 100 13.75 0.90 0.48
C LEU A 100 12.71 -0.18 0.81
N HIS A 101 11.81 -0.49 -0.12
CA HIS A 101 10.79 -1.53 0.10
C HIS A 101 11.43 -2.91 0.25
N THR A 102 12.41 -3.23 -0.58
CA THR A 102 13.16 -4.49 -0.48
C THR A 102 13.84 -4.65 0.88
N GLU A 103 14.43 -3.56 1.41
CA GLU A 103 15.03 -3.55 2.74
C GLU A 103 14.00 -3.69 3.87
N ILE A 104 12.86 -3.00 3.76
CA ILE A 104 11.76 -3.08 4.73
C ILE A 104 11.20 -4.50 4.79
N GLU A 105 10.89 -5.10 3.64
CA GLU A 105 10.38 -6.48 3.55
C GLU A 105 11.37 -7.48 4.16
N SER A 106 12.65 -7.36 3.79
CA SER A 106 13.73 -8.19 4.34
C SER A 106 13.83 -8.05 5.86
N SER A 107 13.76 -6.82 6.36
CA SER A 107 13.81 -6.51 7.80
C SER A 107 12.61 -7.07 8.55
N TRP A 108 11.41 -6.98 7.97
CA TRP A 108 10.19 -7.49 8.58
C TRP A 108 10.21 -9.02 8.67
N ASN A 109 10.63 -9.68 7.60
CA ASN A 109 10.82 -11.14 7.58
C ASN A 109 11.81 -11.60 8.66
N LYS A 110 12.95 -10.92 8.76
CA LYS A 110 13.96 -11.20 9.79
C LYS A 110 13.42 -10.97 11.20
N CYS A 111 12.71 -9.87 11.43
CA CYS A 111 12.10 -9.55 12.72
C CYS A 111 11.07 -10.61 13.13
N HIS A 112 10.21 -11.02 12.19
CA HIS A 112 9.23 -12.07 12.43
C HIS A 112 9.88 -13.40 12.81
N HIS A 113 10.96 -13.78 12.12
CA HIS A 113 11.73 -14.97 12.45
C HIS A 113 12.34 -14.90 13.85
N LEU A 114 13.06 -13.81 14.16
CA LEU A 114 13.68 -13.61 15.48
C LEU A 114 12.64 -13.56 16.61
N LYS A 115 11.46 -12.99 16.36
CA LYS A 115 10.35 -12.97 17.34
C LYS A 115 9.90 -14.39 17.67
N LYS A 116 9.80 -15.27 16.68
CA LYS A 116 9.46 -16.68 16.89
C LYS A 116 10.52 -17.40 17.72
N GLU A 117 11.79 -17.26 17.37
CA GLU A 117 12.91 -17.87 18.11
C GLU A 117 12.98 -17.36 19.55
N ASN A 118 12.78 -16.07 19.77
CA ASN A 118 12.83 -15.47 21.11
C ASN A 118 11.70 -16.03 22.01
N ILE A 119 10.50 -16.24 21.47
CA ILE A 119 9.40 -16.91 22.20
C ILE A 119 9.79 -18.34 22.60
N GLU A 120 10.44 -19.09 21.70
CA GLU A 120 10.89 -20.45 22.00
C GLU A 120 11.99 -20.48 23.06
N LEU A 121 12.97 -19.58 22.96
CA LEU A 121 14.03 -19.42 23.96
C LEU A 121 13.47 -19.00 25.31
N ALA A 122 12.49 -18.10 25.35
CA ALA A 122 11.81 -17.71 26.59
C ALA A 122 11.13 -18.91 27.28
N ARG A 123 10.49 -19.80 26.50
CA ARG A 123 9.90 -21.05 27.02
C ARG A 123 10.98 -21.98 27.58
N LYS A 124 12.08 -22.20 26.85
CA LYS A 124 13.21 -23.04 27.29
C LYS A 124 13.86 -22.50 28.57
N ASN A 125 14.11 -21.18 28.62
CA ASN A 125 14.68 -20.52 29.79
C ASN A 125 13.79 -20.64 31.03
N LYS A 126 12.46 -20.52 30.86
CA LYS A 126 11.51 -20.73 31.95
C LYS A 126 11.58 -22.16 32.50
N ALA A 127 11.65 -23.16 31.62
CA ALA A 127 11.77 -24.57 32.00
C ALA A 127 13.10 -24.86 32.72
N LEU A 128 14.22 -24.35 32.20
CA LEU A 128 15.54 -24.51 32.82
C LEU A 128 15.60 -23.84 34.20
N LYS A 129 15.07 -22.62 34.34
CA LYS A 129 14.97 -21.95 35.64
C LYS A 129 14.13 -22.74 36.65
N LYS A 130 13.08 -23.44 36.20
CA LYS A 130 12.29 -24.32 37.08
C LYS A 130 13.13 -25.49 37.57
N LYS A 131 13.81 -26.20 36.65
CA LYS A 131 14.68 -27.34 36.99
C LYS A 131 15.83 -26.95 37.93
N LEU A 132 16.41 -25.77 37.75
CA LEU A 132 17.47 -25.26 38.64
C LEU A 132 16.95 -25.06 40.06
N ARG A 133 15.77 -24.43 40.24
CA ARG A 133 15.17 -24.27 41.57
C ARG A 133 14.87 -25.62 42.24
N GLU A 134 14.28 -26.56 41.49
CA GLU A 134 13.97 -27.90 42.00
C GLU A 134 15.23 -28.67 42.43
N ARG A 135 16.38 -28.43 41.80
CA ARG A 135 17.67 -29.00 42.20
C ARG A 135 18.23 -28.32 43.45
N ASP A 136 18.14 -26.99 43.55
CA ASP A 136 18.68 -26.23 44.68
C ASP A 136 17.84 -26.42 45.97
N GLU A 137 16.60 -26.94 45.85
CA GLU A 137 15.71 -27.32 46.95
C GLU A 137 15.89 -28.80 47.42
N MET A 138 16.73 -29.58 46.73
CA MET A 138 17.10 -30.97 47.07
C MET A 138 18.46 -31.04 47.76
#